data_AF-A0A536KAD5-F1
#
_entry.id   AF-A0A536KAD5-F1
#
_cell.length_a   1.000
_cell.length_b   1.000
_cell.length_c   1.000
_cell.angle_alpha   90.00
_cell.angle_beta   90.00
_cell.angle_gamma   90.00
#
_symmetry.space_group_name_H-M   'P 1'
#
loop_
_entity.id
_entity.type
_entity.pdbx_description
1 polymer ?
#
loop_
_entity_poly.entity_id
_entity_poly.type
_entity_poly.pdbx_seq_one_letter_code
_entity_poly.pdbx_strand_id
1 'polypeptide(L)' 'MDPYSRIVPDLPPWFFEPKGRYDERIFESEVLKANPLHDPHRRPLWVYLPPGYDTDSQRRYPS' A
#
# COMPACT_ATOMS: atom_id res chain seq x y z
N MET A 1 22.89 8.77 17.65
CA MET A 1 22.37 7.53 18.25
C MET A 1 20.97 7.36 17.70
N ASP A 2 20.83 6.54 16.65
CA ASP A 2 19.54 6.27 16.02
C ASP A 2 18.75 5.28 16.90
N PRO A 3 17.58 5.66 17.43
CA PRO A 3 16.77 4.80 18.31
C PRO A 3 16.22 3.55 17.62
N TYR A 4 16.32 3.43 16.29
CA TYR A 4 15.86 2.25 15.54
C TYR A 4 16.93 1.18 15.32
N SER A 5 18.18 1.43 15.72
CA SER A 5 19.33 0.53 15.49
C SER A 5 19.28 -0.83 16.24
N ARG A 6 18.20 -1.15 16.96
CA ARG A 6 18.16 -2.33 17.87
C ARG A 6 17.06 -3.37 17.59
N ILE A 7 16.35 -3.32 16.46
CA ILE A 7 15.18 -4.21 16.26
C ILE A 7 15.27 -5.15 15.04
N VAL A 8 16.21 -5.02 14.09
CA VAL A 8 16.23 -5.93 12.91
C VAL A 8 17.60 -6.57 12.66
N PRO A 9 17.98 -7.63 13.39
CA PRO A 9 18.98 -8.56 12.91
C PRO A 9 18.36 -9.43 11.80
N ASP A 10 19.08 -9.59 10.68
CA ASP A 10 18.79 -10.50 9.55
C ASP A 10 17.76 -10.07 8.48
N LEU A 11 17.69 -8.79 8.14
CA LEU A 11 17.04 -8.43 6.87
C LEU A 11 17.91 -8.90 5.69
N PRO A 12 17.34 -9.61 4.70
CA PRO A 12 18.13 -10.10 3.58
C PRO A 12 18.67 -8.94 2.74
N PRO A 13 19.76 -9.14 1.97
CA PRO A 13 20.42 -8.05 1.23
C PRO A 13 19.55 -7.40 0.14
N TRP A 14 18.44 -8.04 -0.23
CA TRP A 14 17.43 -7.50 -1.16
C TRP A 14 16.26 -6.81 -0.45
N PHE A 15 16.24 -6.76 0.89
CA PHE A 15 15.23 -6.03 1.64
C PHE A 15 15.62 -4.56 1.79
N PHE A 16 14.62 -3.70 1.68
CA PHE A 16 14.72 -2.30 2.01
C PHE A 16 13.42 -1.85 2.66
N GLU A 17 13.52 -0.93 3.61
CA GLU A 17 12.34 -0.25 4.13
C GLU A 17 11.71 0.62 3.03
N PRO A 18 10.40 0.47 2.76
CA PRO A 18 9.70 1.39 1.89
C PRO A 18 9.80 2.82 2.43
N LYS A 19 10.20 3.77 1.58
CA LYS A 19 10.28 5.19 1.95
C LYS A 19 9.01 5.97 1.65
N GLY A 20 8.07 5.36 0.92
CA GLY A 20 6.73 5.89 0.70
C GLY A 20 5.77 5.56 1.84
N ARG A 21 4.47 5.60 1.55
CA ARG A 21 3.41 5.19 2.48
C ARG A 21 2.49 4.16 1.84
N TYR A 22 1.84 3.36 2.67
CA TYR A 22 0.69 2.57 2.24
C TYR A 22 -0.58 3.33 2.60
N ASP A 23 -1.46 3.47 1.63
CA ASP A 23 -2.74 4.14 1.76
C ASP A 23 -3.85 3.11 1.63
N GLU A 24 -4.68 3.00 2.66
CA GLU A 24 -5.81 2.07 2.67
C GLU A 24 -7.04 2.74 2.02
N ARG A 25 -7.64 2.05 1.06
CA ARG A 25 -8.84 2.51 0.35
C ARG A 25 -9.89 1.43 0.37
N ILE A 26 -11.15 1.81 0.61
CA ILE A 26 -12.27 0.91 0.36
C ILE A 26 -12.60 0.96 -1.13
N PHE A 27 -12.53 -0.20 -1.78
CA PHE A 27 -12.94 -0.42 -3.16
C PHE A 27 -14.31 -1.12 -3.18
N GLU A 28 -15.19 -0.68 -4.08
CA GLU A 28 -16.48 -1.32 -4.35
C GLU A 28 -16.44 -2.08 -5.68
N SER A 29 -16.80 -3.37 -5.64
CA SER A 29 -16.80 -4.28 -6.78
C SER A 29 -18.23 -4.60 -7.20
N GLU A 30 -18.65 -4.04 -8.35
CA GLU A 30 -19.98 -4.30 -8.91
C GLU A 30 -20.22 -5.80 -9.18
N VAL A 31 -19.21 -6.50 -9.70
CA VAL A 31 -19.29 -7.93 -10.05
C VAL A 31 -19.54 -8.81 -8.82
N LEU A 32 -19.13 -8.35 -7.63
CA LEU A 32 -19.29 -9.12 -6.40
C LEU A 32 -20.63 -8.90 -5.69
N LYS A 33 -21.46 -7.93 -6.11
CA LYS A 33 -22.74 -7.64 -5.44
C LYS A 33 -23.71 -8.82 -5.42
N ALA A 34 -23.64 -9.68 -6.43
CA ALA A 34 -24.46 -10.88 -6.55
C ALA A 34 -23.66 -12.17 -6.38
N ASN A 35 -22.49 -12.13 -5.73
CA ASN A 35 -21.68 -13.32 -5.53
C ASN A 35 -22.43 -14.34 -4.63
N PRO A 36 -22.72 -15.57 -5.10
CA PRO A 36 -23.40 -16.60 -4.32
C PRO A 36 -22.64 -17.06 -3.07
N LEU A 37 -21.32 -16.83 -3.02
CA LEU A 37 -20.48 -17.10 -1.86
C LEU A 37 -20.51 -15.96 -0.82
N HIS A 38 -21.26 -14.90 -1.10
CA HIS A 38 -21.41 -13.72 -0.24
C HIS A 38 -20.08 -13.00 0.07
N ASP A 39 -19.09 -13.10 -0.83
CA ASP A 39 -17.86 -12.33 -0.67
C ASP A 39 -18.18 -10.83 -0.62
N PRO A 40 -17.53 -10.06 0.29
CA PRO A 40 -17.79 -8.63 0.40
C PRO A 40 -17.51 -7.88 -0.90
N HIS A 41 -18.51 -7.17 -1.41
CA HIS A 41 -18.35 -6.27 -2.57
C HIS A 41 -17.62 -4.98 -2.20
N ARG A 42 -17.62 -4.59 -0.92
CA ARG A 42 -16.79 -3.49 -0.38
C ARG A 42 -15.62 -4.09 0.39
N ARG A 43 -14.39 -3.76 -0.01
CA ARG A 43 -13.17 -4.36 0.55
C ARG A 43 -12.03 -3.35 0.69
N PRO A 44 -11.17 -3.48 1.70
CA PRO A 44 -9.96 -2.67 1.80
C PRO A 44 -8.94 -3.08 0.72
N LEU A 45 -8.23 -2.09 0.19
CA LEU A 45 -7.12 -2.20 -0.73
C LEU A 45 -5.99 -1.31 -0.21
N TRP A 46 -4.79 -1.87 -0.08
CA TRP A 46 -3.60 -1.12 0.29
C TRP A 46 -2.84 -0.72 -0.97
N VAL A 47 -2.63 0.59 -1.15
CA VAL A 47 -1.91 1.16 -2.29
C VAL A 47 -0.61 1.76 -1.79
N TYR A 48 0.52 1.35 -2.36
CA TYR A 48 1.79 2.01 -2.08
C TYR A 48 1.90 3.32 -2.87
N LEU A 49 2.14 4.42 -2.16
CA LEU A 49 2.39 5.73 -2.73
C LEU A 49 3.86 6.11 -2.49
N PRO A 50 4.63 6.40 -3.55
CA PRO A 50 6.04 6.73 -3.42
C PRO A 50 6.27 8.05 -2.64
N PRO A 51 7.49 8.28 -2.13
CA PRO A 51 7.83 9.55 -1.49
C PRO A 51 7.47 10.75 -2.38
N GLY A 52 6.89 11.79 -1.78
CA GLY A 52 6.50 13.00 -2.49
C GLY A 52 5.31 12.86 -3.43
N TYR A 53 4.51 11.78 -3.33
CA TYR A 53 3.31 11.60 -4.18
C TYR A 53 2.39 12.83 -4.20
N ASP A 54 2.20 13.49 -3.06
CA ASP A 54 1.28 14.64 -2.94
C ASP A 54 1.93 16.00 -3.28
N THR A 55 3.23 16.04 -3.61
CA THR A 55 3.94 17.32 -3.82
C THR A 55 3.71 17.93 -5.20
N ASP A 56 3.43 17.10 -6.20
CA ASP A 56 3.13 17.54 -7.57
C ASP A 56 1.91 16.80 -8.11
N SER A 57 0.78 17.50 -8.15
CA SER A 57 -0.49 16.98 -8.65
C SER A 57 -0.49 16.61 -10.14
N GLN A 58 0.47 17.11 -10.93
CA GLN A 58 0.60 16.82 -12.36
C GLN A 58 1.45 15.58 -12.64
N ARG A 59 2.30 15.18 -11.69
CA ARG A 59 3.12 13.97 -11.81
C ARG A 59 2.22 12.74 -11.97
N ARG A 60 2.65 11.82 -12.84
CA ARG A 60 2.02 10.53 -13.06
C ARG A 60 3.02 9.41 -12.83
N TYR A 61 2.50 8.25 -12.49
CA TYR A 61 3.26 7.02 -12.27
C TYR A 61 2.78 5.97 -13.29
N PRO A 62 3.60 4.96 -13.60
CA PRO A 62 3.23 3.91 -14.54
C PRO A 62 1.88 3.25 -14.19
N SER A 63 1.12 2.89 -15.23
CA SER A 63 -0.14 2.12 -15.17
C SER A 63 0.08 0.66 -15.52
#